data_AF-A0A2N8PX12-F1
#
_entry.id   AF-A0A2N8PX12-F1
#
_cell.length_a   1.000
_cell.length_b   1.000
_cell.length_c   1.000
_cell.angle_alpha   90.00
_cell.angle_beta   90.00
_cell.angle_gamma   90.00
#
_symmetry.space_group_name_H-M   'P 1'
#
loop_
_entity.id
_entity.type
_entity.pdbx_description
1 polymer ?
#
loop_
_entity_poly.entity_id
_entity_poly.type
_entity_poly.pdbx_seq_one_letter_code
_entity_poly.pdbx_strand_id
1 'polypeptide(L)' 'MVILYFLSKETLRFGELSRKLPKVTQANLTKNLKLLESHEMIRRKVYPQVPPKVEYSLTPMGEKFLPVI' A
#
# COMPACT_ATOMS: atom_id res chain seq x y z
N MET A 1 -3.39 11.58 1.62
CA MET A 1 -2.57 10.42 2.07
C MET A 1 -1.76 9.85 0.90
N VAL A 2 -0.43 9.98 0.92
CA VAL A 2 0.43 9.72 -0.27
C VAL A 2 0.50 8.23 -0.66
N ILE A 3 0.34 7.30 0.28
CA ILE A 3 0.40 5.85 0.00
C ILE A 3 -0.77 5.42 -0.91
N LEU A 4 -2.00 5.85 -0.61
CA LEU A 4 -3.18 5.53 -1.42
C LEU A 4 -3.06 6.09 -2.84
N TYR A 5 -2.49 7.28 -2.99
CA TYR A 5 -2.24 7.88 -4.31
C TYR A 5 -1.31 7.02 -5.17
N PHE A 6 -0.23 6.48 -4.60
CA PHE A 6 0.66 5.59 -5.34
C PHE A 6 0.01 4.25 -5.68
N LEU A 7 -0.73 3.67 -4.72
CA LEU A 7 -1.46 2.41 -4.91
C LEU A 7 -2.66 2.53 -5.86
N SER A 8 -3.19 3.74 -6.05
CA SER A 8 -4.23 4.04 -7.03
C SER A 8 -3.73 3.98 -8.47
N LYS A 9 -2.43 4.21 -8.69
CA LYS A 9 -1.83 4.17 -10.03
C LYS A 9 -1.42 2.77 -10.43
N GLU A 10 -0.86 2.02 -9.48
CA GLU A 10 -0.32 0.69 -9.71
C GLU A 10 -0.22 -0.09 -8.41
N THR A 11 -0.21 -1.42 -8.54
CA THR A 11 0.07 -2.32 -7.42
C THR A 11 1.56 -2.29 -7.10
N LEU A 12 1.93 -2.06 -5.84
CA LEU A 12 3.33 -1.85 -5.43
C LEU A 12 3.74 -2.81 -4.31
N ARG A 13 5.03 -3.17 -4.29
CA ARG A 13 5.65 -3.90 -3.18
C ARG A 13 6.10 -2.93 -2.07
N PHE A 14 6.33 -3.47 -0.87
CA PHE A 14 6.86 -2.68 0.25
C PHE A 14 8.14 -1.92 -0.10
N GLY A 15 9.09 -2.58 -0.77
CA GLY A 15 10.35 -1.96 -1.19
C GLY A 15 10.16 -0.82 -2.19
N GLU A 16 9.17 -0.94 -3.09
CA GLU A 16 8.86 0.11 -4.07
C GLU A 16 8.18 1.30 -3.40
N LEU A 17 7.24 1.05 -2.50
CA LEU A 17 6.63 2.10 -1.66
C LEU A 17 7.70 2.83 -0.82
N SER A 18 8.61 2.09 -0.20
CA SER A 18 9.71 2.68 0.58
C SER A 18 10.65 3.52 -0.28
N ARG A 19 10.90 3.12 -1.54
CA ARG A 19 11.71 3.91 -2.49
C ARG A 19 10.98 5.16 -2.97
N LYS A 20 9.66 5.09 -3.22
CA LYS A 20 8.84 6.25 -3.61
C LYS A 20 8.59 7.23 -2.45
N LEU A 21 8.70 6.76 -1.21
CA LEU A 21 8.52 7.54 0.01
C LEU A 21 9.81 7.60 0.85
N PRO A 22 10.92 8.17 0.34
CA PRO A 22 12.21 8.14 1.03
C PRO A 22 12.22 8.93 2.35
N LYS A 23 11.26 9.87 2.53
CA LYS A 23 11.10 10.65 3.76
C LYS A 23 10.32 9.91 4.86
N VAL A 24 9.69 8.78 4.53
CA VAL A 24 8.89 7.99 5.48
C VAL A 24 9.75 6.85 6.01
N THR A 25 9.88 6.76 7.33
CA THR A 25 10.59 5.64 7.97
C THR A 25 9.85 4.33 7.72
N GLN A 26 10.59 3.21 7.61
CA GLN A 26 9.98 1.88 7.40
C GLN A 26 8.95 1.54 8.49
N ALA A 27 9.20 1.97 9.73
CA ALA A 27 8.27 1.80 10.85
C ALA A 27 6.94 2.54 10.60
N ASN A 28 6.99 3.81 10.20
CA ASN A 28 5.78 4.58 9.88
C ASN A 28 5.07 4.03 8.64
N LEU A 29 5.81 3.63 7.60
CA LEU A 29 5.22 3.02 6.42
C LEU A 29 4.45 1.74 6.78
N THR A 30 5.05 0.88 7.61
CA THR A 30 4.41 -0.36 8.08
C THR A 30 3.17 -0.08 8.92
N LYS A 31 3.24 0.91 9.85
CA LYS A 31 2.08 1.33 10.64
C LYS A 31 0.94 1.84 9.76
N ASN A 32 1.24 2.70 8.78
CA ASN A 32 0.26 3.23 7.86
C ASN A 32 -0.35 2.13 6.97
N LEU A 33 0.45 1.20 6.46
CA LEU A 33 -0.05 0.07 5.68
C LEU A 33 -0.98 -0.82 6.51
N LYS A 34 -0.61 -1.15 7.76
CA LYS A 34 -1.48 -1.91 8.66
C LYS A 34 -2.79 -1.18 8.98
N LEU A 35 -2.72 0.14 9.18
CA LEU A 35 -3.91 0.95 9.43
C LEU A 35 -4.84 0.95 8.20
N LEU A 36 -4.30 1.20 7.01
CA LEU A 36 -5.07 1.16 5.77
C LEU A 36 -5.64 -0.24 5.48
N GLU A 37 -4.93 -1.30 5.82
CA GLU A 37 -5.40 -2.68 5.71
C GLU A 37 -6.56 -2.93 6.70
N SER A 38 -6.45 -2.43 7.94
CA SER A 38 -7.54 -2.53 8.94
C SER A 38 -8.79 -1.74 8.59
N HIS A 39 -8.66 -0.69 7.78
CA HIS A 39 -9.78 0.07 7.23
C HIS A 39 -10.29 -0.50 5.90
N GLU A 40 -9.81 -1.68 5.48
CA GLU A 40 -10.16 -2.32 4.21
C GLU A 40 -9.90 -1.42 2.99
N MET A 41 -9.03 -0.41 3.09
CA MET A 41 -8.69 0.53 1.99
C MET A 41 -7.64 -0.04 1.05
N ILE A 42 -6.77 -0.91 1.56
CA ILE A 42 -5.75 -1.60 0.76
C ILE A 42 -5.84 -3.10 0.98
N ARG A 43 -5.51 -3.86 -0.07
CA ARG A 43 -5.41 -5.31 -0.03
C ARG A 43 -3.95 -5.71 -0.11
N ARG A 44 -3.52 -6.54 0.84
CA ARG A 44 -2.23 -7.21 0.82
C ARG A 44 -2.39 -8.59 0.17
N LYS A 45 -1.64 -8.86 -0.90
CA LYS A 45 -1.62 -10.16 -1.57
C LYS A 45 -0.24 -10.78 -1.49
N VAL A 46 -0.17 -11.98 -0.92
CA VAL A 46 1.06 -12.77 -0.83
C VAL A 46 1.05 -13.80 -1.95
N TYR A 47 2.12 -13.81 -2.74
CA TYR A 47 2.33 -14.78 -3.81
C TYR A 47 3.34 -15.83 -3.32
N PRO A 48 2.92 -17.10 -3.16
CA PRO A 48 3.79 -18.19 -2.75
C PRO A 48 4.62 -18.68 -3.95
N GLN A 49 5.55 -17.84 -4.39
CA GLN A 49 6.56 -18.15 -5.40
C GLN A 49 7.96 -18.05 -4.77
N VAL A 50 9.00 -18.55 -5.42
CA VAL A 50 10.39 -18.36 -4.98
C VAL A 50 11.04 -17.28 -5.85
N PRO A 51 11.52 -16.15 -5.28
CA PRO A 51 11.37 -15.70 -3.89
C PRO A 51 9.94 -15.20 -3.58
N PRO A 52 9.47 -15.29 -2.33
CA PRO A 52 8.12 -14.89 -1.96
C PRO A 52 7.90 -13.41 -2.23
N LYS A 53 6.74 -13.08 -2.79
CA LYS A 53 6.42 -11.73 -3.23
C LYS A 53 5.17 -11.24 -2.50
N VAL A 54 5.24 -10.03 -1.97
CA VAL A 54 4.11 -9.36 -1.31
C VAL A 54 3.79 -8.10 -2.09
N GLU A 55 2.54 -7.97 -2.50
CA GLU A 55 2.00 -6.82 -3.20
C GLU A 55 0.92 -6.14 -2.36
N TYR A 56 0.84 -4.83 -2.51
CA TYR A 56 -0.22 -4.00 -1.97
C TYR A 56 -0.97 -3.38 -3.14
N SER A 57 -2.29 -3.47 -3.12
CA SER A 57 -3.18 -2.85 -4.10
C SER A 57 -4.27 -2.06 -3.38
N LEU A 58 -4.88 -1.09 -4.06
CA LEU A 58 -6.09 -0.47 -3.55
C LEU A 58 -7.25 -1.47 -3.54
N THR A 59 -8.20 -1.29 -2.63
CA THR A 59 -9.50 -1.98 -2.69
C THR A 59 -10.54 -1.08 -3.37
N PRO A 60 -11.69 -1.64 -3.79
CA PRO A 60 -12.81 -0.83 -4.31
C PRO A 60 -13.29 0.24 -3.30
N MET A 61 -13.15 -0.01 -2.00
CA MET A 61 -13.48 0.96 -0.96
C MET A 61 -12.43 2.08 -0.89
N GLY A 62 -11.14 1.73 -0.96
CA GLY A 62 -10.05 2.70 -1.04
C GLY A 62 -10.14 3.59 -2.29
N GLU A 63 -10.61 3.05 -3.42
CA GLU A 63 -10.77 3.81 -4.68
C GLU A 63 -11.81 4.92 -4.53
N LYS A 64 -12.94 4.62 -3.85
CA LYS A 64 -13.97 5.62 -3.54
C LYS A 64 -13.51 6.70 -2.57
N PHE A 65 -12.46 6.44 -1.79
CA PHE A 65 -11.94 7.39 -0.82
C PHE A 65 -10.97 8.41 -1.43
N LEU A 66 -10.33 8.09 -2.57
CA LEU A 66 -9.42 9.01 -3.30
C LEU A 66 -10.00 10.39 -3.63
N PRO A 67 -11.23 10.53 -4.16
CA PRO A 67 -11.79 11.85 -4.48
C PRO A 67 -12.11 12.70 -3.24
N VAL A 68 -12.02 12.13 -2.04
CA VAL A 68 -12.28 12.81 -0.76
C VAL A 68 -11.00 13.43 -0.17
N ILE A 69 -9.84 13.21 -0.79
CA ILE A 69 -8.50 13.61 -0.30
C ILE A 69 -7.98 14.86 -1.02
#